data_AF-A0A4R8XG42-F1
#
_entry.id   AF-A0A4R8XG42-F1
#
_cell.length_a   1.000
_cell.length_b   1.000
_cell.length_c   1.000
_cell.angle_alpha   90.00
_cell.angle_beta   90.00
_cell.angle_gamma   90.00
#
_symmetry.space_group_name_H-M   'P 1'
#
loop_
_entity.id
_entity.type
_entity.pdbx_description
1 polymer ?
#
loop_
_entity_poly.entity_id
_entity_poly.type
_entity_poly.pdbx_seq_one_letter_code
_entity_poly.pdbx_strand_id
1 'polypeptide(L)'
;MLAQDHLAYLPVGRSSLTLVAGADPVRLLLVGGEPLGEQNLMWWNFVGRSHEEIVSYRTQWQTEIGAVDGDAGFDRDELRFGAFPDGEPALIPAPPLPTVRLRPRN
;
A
#
# COMPACT_ATOMS: atom_id res chain seq x y z
N MET A 1 -13.44 3.07 25.67
CA MET A 1 -12.46 4.18 25.76
C MET A 1 -11.38 3.92 24.74
N LEU A 2 -11.11 4.88 23.83
CA LEU A 2 -10.04 4.76 22.85
C LEU A 2 -8.80 5.44 23.42
N ALA A 3 -7.71 4.69 23.60
CA ALA A 3 -6.44 5.24 24.08
C ALA A 3 -5.67 5.90 22.94
N GLN A 4 -4.66 6.71 23.28
CA GLN A 4 -3.71 7.22 22.29
C GLN A 4 -3.05 6.04 21.55
N ASP A 5 -2.75 6.24 20.26
CA ASP A 5 -2.11 5.25 19.39
C ASP A 5 -2.91 3.95 19.18
N HIS A 6 -4.21 3.98 19.48
CA HIS A 6 -5.12 2.87 19.21
C HIS A 6 -6.08 3.17 18.05
N LEU A 7 -6.52 2.11 17.38
CA LEU A 7 -7.53 2.15 16.33
C LEU A 7 -8.82 1.49 16.83
N ALA A 8 -9.94 2.19 16.73
CA ALA A 8 -11.27 1.60 16.91
C ALA A 8 -11.87 1.24 15.55
N TYR A 9 -12.27 -0.03 15.38
CA TYR A 9 -13.06 -0.47 14.23
C TYR A 9 -14.55 -0.41 14.55
N LEU A 10 -15.33 0.20 13.66
CA LEU A 10 -16.79 0.24 13.73
C LEU A 10 -17.34 -0.46 12.48
N PRO A 11 -18.11 -1.56 12.62
CA PRO A 11 -18.71 -2.21 11.46
C PRO A 11 -19.79 -1.34 10.82
N VAL A 12 -20.11 -1.65 9.57
CA VAL A 12 -21.14 -0.99 8.75
C VAL A 12 -22.51 -0.97 9.45
N GLY A 13 -23.37 -0.03 9.03
CA GLY A 13 -24.75 0.07 9.51
C GLY A 13 -24.99 1.09 10.61
N ARG A 14 -23.98 1.86 11.02
CA ARG A 14 -24.16 3.01 11.92
C ARG A 14 -24.45 4.27 11.13
N SER A 15 -25.52 4.97 11.52
CA SER A 15 -25.88 6.28 10.97
C SER A 15 -25.34 7.45 11.78
N SER A 16 -24.89 7.21 13.02
CA SER A 16 -24.32 8.23 13.90
C SER A 16 -23.26 7.64 14.82
N LEU A 17 -22.38 8.52 15.31
CA LEU A 17 -21.34 8.22 16.29
C LEU A 17 -21.24 9.39 17.26
N THR A 18 -21.23 9.10 18.57
CA THR A 18 -20.97 10.09 19.61
C THR A 18 -19.53 9.96 20.08
N LEU A 19 -18.79 11.07 20.06
CA LEU A 19 -17.43 11.17 20.57
C LEU A 19 -17.44 12.06 21.80
N VAL A 20 -16.81 11.60 22.88
CA VAL A 20 -16.67 12.36 24.13
C VAL A 20 -15.19 12.39 24.49
N ALA A 21 -14.61 13.59 24.54
CA ALA A 21 -13.26 13.79 25.04
C ALA A 21 -13.23 13.68 26.57
N GLY A 22 -12.11 13.20 27.11
CA GLY A 22 -11.85 13.21 28.55
C GLY A 22 -11.45 14.59 29.05
N ALA A 23 -10.65 14.63 30.13
CA ALA A 23 -10.14 15.89 30.68
C ALA A 23 -9.11 16.57 29.76
N ASP A 24 -8.36 15.79 28.98
CA ASP A 24 -7.31 16.29 28.11
C ASP A 24 -7.80 16.55 26.68
N PRO A 25 -7.23 17.55 25.97
CA PRO A 25 -7.53 17.79 24.55
C PRO A 25 -7.23 16.56 23.68
N VAL A 26 -8.13 16.25 22.74
CA VAL A 26 -8.00 15.09 21.85
C VAL A 26 -7.92 15.56 20.40
N ARG A 27 -6.97 14.98 19.64
CA ARG A 27 -6.96 15.00 18.18
C ARG A 27 -7.23 13.58 17.68
N LEU A 28 -8.25 13.43 16.84
CA LEU A 28 -8.67 12.15 16.29
C LEU A 28 -8.88 12.27 14.77
N LEU A 29 -8.71 11.15 14.06
CA LEU A 29 -9.02 11.01 12.65
C LEU A 29 -10.13 9.96 12.52
N LEU A 30 -11.23 10.33 11.85
CA LEU A 30 -12.28 9.41 11.45
C LEU A 30 -12.12 9.11 9.96
N VAL A 31 -11.84 7.85 9.63
CA VAL A 31 -11.78 7.36 8.25
C VAL A 31 -12.92 6.37 8.04
N GLY A 32 -13.71 6.58 7.00
CA GLY A 32 -14.84 5.72 6.67
C GLY A 32 -15.30 5.95 5.23
N GLY A 33 -16.13 5.04 4.73
CA GLY A 33 -16.64 5.06 3.37
C GLY A 33 -17.46 3.81 3.09
N GLU A 34 -18.08 3.79 1.91
CA GLU A 34 -18.73 2.58 1.40
C GLU A 34 -17.70 1.45 1.23
N PRO A 35 -18.00 0.21 1.66
CA PRO A 35 -17.13 -0.93 1.37
C PRO A 35 -16.91 -1.05 -0.13
N LEU A 36 -15.64 -1.13 -0.54
CA LEU A 36 -15.26 -1.11 -1.96
C LEU A 36 -15.89 -2.24 -2.79
N GLY A 37 -16.28 -3.36 -2.17
CA GLY A 37 -16.92 -4.48 -2.87
C GLY A 37 -16.00 -5.28 -3.82
N GLU A 38 -14.75 -4.87 -3.95
CA GLU A 38 -13.75 -5.49 -4.81
C GLU A 38 -12.71 -6.28 -4.02
N GLN A 39 -12.25 -7.39 -4.62
CA GLN A 39 -11.12 -8.16 -4.11
C GLN A 39 -9.80 -7.43 -4.42
N ASN A 40 -9.24 -6.81 -3.39
CA ASN A 40 -7.93 -6.17 -3.48
C ASN A 40 -6.87 -7.00 -2.76
N LEU A 41 -5.70 -7.08 -3.37
CA LEU A 41 -4.52 -7.73 -2.86
C LEU A 41 -3.42 -6.68 -2.72
N MET A 42 -2.96 -6.47 -1.49
CA MET A 42 -1.90 -5.52 -1.19
C MET A 42 -0.69 -6.25 -0.61
N TRP A 43 0.48 -5.98 -1.19
CA TRP A 43 1.76 -6.44 -0.69
C TRP A 43 2.81 -5.36 -0.93
N TRP A 44 3.53 -4.98 0.14
CA TRP A 44 4.41 -3.80 0.13
C TRP A 44 3.65 -2.57 -0.40
N ASN A 45 4.24 -1.80 -1.31
CA ASN A 45 3.65 -0.61 -1.94
C ASN A 45 2.82 -0.95 -3.19
N PHE A 46 2.51 -2.23 -3.44
CA PHE A 46 1.75 -2.66 -4.60
C PHE A 46 0.32 -3.05 -4.21
N VAL A 47 -0.64 -2.56 -4.99
CA VAL A 47 -2.05 -2.92 -4.91
C VAL A 47 -2.48 -3.46 -6.27
N GLY A 48 -3.01 -4.68 -6.29
CA GLY A 48 -3.51 -5.35 -7.49
C GLY A 48 -4.68 -6.26 -7.17
N ARG A 49 -5.16 -6.97 -8.19
CA ARG A 49 -6.31 -7.89 -8.08
C ARG A 49 -5.87 -9.35 -7.96
N SER A 50 -4.60 -9.67 -8.23
CA SER A 50 -4.09 -11.03 -8.22
C SER A 50 -2.63 -11.10 -7.75
N HIS A 51 -2.18 -12.32 -7.43
CA HIS A 51 -0.78 -12.57 -7.09
C HIS A 51 0.13 -12.30 -8.30
N GLU A 52 -0.31 -12.66 -9.49
CA GLU A 52 0.42 -12.51 -10.75
C GLU A 52 0.65 -11.04 -11.08
N GLU A 53 -0.33 -10.17 -10.80
CA GLU A 53 -0.15 -8.72 -10.93
C GLU A 53 0.94 -8.20 -9.99
N ILE A 54 0.93 -8.61 -8.71
CA ILE A 54 1.97 -8.20 -7.75
C ILE A 54 3.35 -8.70 -8.18
N VAL A 55 3.45 -9.93 -8.66
CA VAL A 55 4.72 -10.48 -9.19
C VAL A 55 5.19 -9.65 -10.37
N SER A 56 4.30 -9.30 -11.30
CA SER A 56 4.61 -8.45 -12.45
C SER A 56 5.09 -7.06 -12.00
N TYR A 57 4.39 -6.41 -11.06
CA TYR A 57 4.77 -5.09 -10.55
C TYR A 57 6.13 -5.12 -9.85
N ARG A 58 6.40 -6.16 -9.06
CA ARG A 58 7.69 -6.35 -8.41
C ARG A 58 8.82 -6.54 -9.42
N THR A 59 8.62 -7.42 -10.41
CA THR A 59 9.63 -7.67 -11.45
C THR A 59 9.93 -6.39 -12.20
N GLN A 60 8.90 -5.67 -12.64
CA GLN A 60 9.06 -4.41 -13.35
C GLN A 60 9.79 -3.37 -12.51
N TRP A 61 9.40 -3.19 -11.24
CA TRP A 61 10.08 -2.27 -10.32
C TRP A 61 11.56 -2.62 -10.18
N GLN A 62 11.88 -3.89 -9.91
CA GLN A 62 13.26 -4.32 -9.73
C GLN A 62 14.12 -4.09 -10.97
N THR A 63 13.55 -4.27 -12.18
CA THR A 63 14.28 -3.99 -13.41
C THR A 63 14.43 -2.49 -13.66
N GLU A 64 13.36 -1.69 -13.47
CA GLU A 64 13.39 -0.23 -13.67
C GLU A 64 14.39 0.47 -12.74
N ILE A 65 14.59 -0.03 -11.52
CA ILE A 65 15.59 0.52 -10.58
C ILE A 65 16.99 -0.07 -10.75
N GLY A 66 17.20 -0.98 -11.70
CA GLY A 66 18.49 -1.64 -11.95
C GLY A 66 18.92 -2.62 -10.85
N ALA A 67 17.98 -3.18 -10.08
CA ALA A 67 18.28 -4.16 -9.03
C ALA A 67 18.46 -5.60 -9.57
N VAL A 68 18.31 -5.81 -10.88
CA VAL A 68 18.56 -7.09 -11.56
C VAL A 68 19.62 -6.86 -12.63
N ASP A 69 20.68 -7.67 -12.63
CA ASP A 69 21.76 -7.56 -13.61
C ASP A 69 21.25 -7.92 -15.02
N GLY A 70 21.28 -6.93 -15.91
CA GLY A 70 20.84 -7.02 -17.30
C GLY A 70 20.59 -5.62 -17.83
N ASP A 71 20.91 -5.36 -19.11
CA ASP A 71 20.56 -4.09 -19.77
C ASP A 71 19.06 -3.87 -19.60
N ALA A 72 18.69 -2.93 -18.72
CA ALA A 72 17.29 -2.75 -18.36
C ALA A 72 16.48 -2.30 -19.58
N GLY A 73 17.12 -1.78 -20.64
CA GLY A 73 16.51 -1.53 -21.95
C GLY A 73 15.28 -0.61 -21.95
N PHE A 74 14.87 -0.13 -20.78
CA PHE A 74 13.72 0.73 -20.61
C PHE A 74 14.13 2.12 -20.99
N ASP A 75 13.40 2.68 -21.95
CA ASP A 75 13.41 4.12 -22.14
C ASP A 75 13.00 4.78 -20.83
N ARG A 76 13.76 5.79 -20.39
CA ARG A 76 13.45 6.54 -19.17
C ARG A 76 12.10 7.24 -19.27
N ASP A 77 11.63 7.48 -20.49
CA ASP A 77 10.34 8.07 -20.79
C ASP A 77 9.17 7.04 -20.76
N GLU A 78 9.47 5.73 -20.67
CA GLU A 78 8.47 4.64 -20.63
C GLU A 78 8.42 3.90 -19.27
N LEU A 79 9.10 4.42 -18.24
CA LEU A 79 9.09 3.83 -16.90
C LEU A 79 7.68 3.87 -16.30
N ARG A 80 7.16 2.70 -15.90
CA ARG A 80 5.83 2.61 -15.28
C ARG A 80 5.78 3.34 -13.94
N PHE A 81 6.87 3.28 -13.18
CA PHE A 81 6.96 3.91 -11.87
C PHE A 81 7.53 5.33 -11.92
N GLY A 82 7.82 5.82 -13.14
CA GLY A 82 8.39 7.12 -13.39
C GLY A 82 9.88 7.20 -13.05
N ALA A 83 10.52 8.27 -13.52
CA ALA A 83 11.90 8.57 -13.16
C ALA A 83 12.00 9.03 -11.70
N PHE A 84 13.06 8.59 -11.03
CA PHE A 84 13.36 9.07 -9.68
C PHE A 84 14.16 10.39 -9.73
N PRO A 85 13.83 11.39 -8.89
CA PRO A 85 14.52 12.68 -8.92
C PRO A 85 16.02 12.55 -8.58
N ASP A 86 16.83 13.40 -9.22
CA ASP A 86 18.26 13.50 -8.89
C ASP A 86 18.47 14.08 -7.49
N GLY A 87 19.52 13.63 -6.79
CA GLY A 87 19.88 14.13 -5.47
C GLY A 87 19.11 13.51 -4.30
N GLU A 88 18.15 12.63 -4.58
CA GLU A 88 17.43 11.84 -3.58
C GLU A 88 18.21 10.56 -3.19
N PRO A 89 17.90 9.93 -2.04
CA PRO A 89 18.49 8.65 -1.65
C PRO A 89 18.26 7.54 -2.68
N ALA A 90 19.09 6.49 -2.66
CA ALA A 90 18.95 5.36 -3.56
C ALA A 90 17.55 4.72 -3.47
N LEU A 91 17.05 4.28 -4.63
CA LEU A 91 15.80 3.55 -4.75
C LEU A 91 15.78 2.29 -3.87
N ILE A 92 14.64 2.03 -3.23
CA ILE A 92 14.50 0.91 -2.30
C ILE A 92 14.00 -0.34 -3.07
N PRO A 93 14.77 -1.44 -3.08
CA PRO A 93 14.34 -2.68 -3.70
C PRO A 93 13.11 -3.27 -3.01
N ALA A 94 12.22 -3.86 -3.80
CA ALA A 94 11.09 -4.59 -3.25
C ALA A 94 11.58 -5.87 -2.53
N PRO A 95 11.05 -6.19 -1.33
CA PRO A 95 11.47 -7.38 -0.60
C PRO A 95 11.21 -8.67 -1.40
N PRO A 96 11.86 -9.80 -1.08
CA PRO A 96 11.52 -11.09 -1.69
C PRO A 96 10.04 -11.43 -1.50
N LEU A 97 9.42 -12.03 -2.52
CA LEU A 97 8.05 -12.52 -2.37
C LEU A 97 8.02 -13.66 -1.33
N PRO A 98 6.94 -13.77 -0.54
CA PRO A 98 6.76 -14.93 0.31
C PRO A 98 6.64 -16.20 -0.54
N THR A 99 7.01 -17.34 0.04
CA THR A 99 6.93 -18.65 -0.63
C THR A 99 5.50 -19.15 -0.84
N VAL A 100 4.52 -18.48 -0.23
CA VAL A 100 3.09 -18.78 -0.38
C VAL A 100 2.42 -17.82 -1.35
N ARG A 101 1.40 -18.31 -2.05
CA ARG A 101 0.59 -17.47 -2.95
C ARG A 101 -0.21 -16.45 -2.13
N LEU A 102 -0.06 -15.18 -2.47
CA LEU A 102 -0.83 -14.10 -1.87
C LEU A 102 -2.31 -14.28 -2.22
N ARG A 103 -3.20 -13.97 -1.28
CA ARG A 103 -4.65 -14.05 -1.47
C ARG A 103 -5.29 -12.68 -1.27
N PRO A 104 -6.31 -12.33 -2.09
CA PRO A 104 -7.09 -11.13 -1.84
C PRO A 104 -7.74 -11.17 -0.47
N ARG A 105 -7.99 -9.99 0.09
CA ARG A 105 -8.74 -9.88 1.35
C ARG A 105 -10.22 -10.08 1.04
N ASN A 106 -10.86 -11.01 1.75
CA ASN A 106 -12.31 -11.22 1.75
C ASN A 106 -12.97 -10.38 2.84
#